data_AF-A0A519Y389-F1
#
_entry.id   AF-A0A519Y389-F1
#
_cell.length_a   1.000
_cell.length_b   1.000
_cell.length_c   1.000
_cell.angle_alpha   90.00
_cell.angle_beta   90.00
_cell.angle_gamma   90.00
#
_symmetry.space_group_name_H-M   'P 1'
#
loop_
_entity.id
_entity.type
_entity.pdbx_description
1 polymer ?
#
loop_
_entity_poly.entity_id
_entity_poly.type
_entity_poly.pdbx_seq_one_letter_code
_entity_poly.pdbx_strand_id
1 'polypeptide(L)' 'MNILYFLVGCSVLMALIFLAAFFWASKTGQHDDVYTPGVRILFDDEDKSDENHISKQPSS' A
#
# COMPACT_ATOMS: atom_id res chain seq x y z
N MET A 1 -7.20 -40.54 23.94
CA MET A 1 -6.72 -39.43 24.80
C MET A 1 -5.42 -38.79 24.31
N ASN A 2 -4.55 -39.49 23.56
CA ASN A 2 -3.30 -38.90 23.04
C ASN A 2 -3.52 -37.87 21.91
N ILE A 3 -4.53 -38.08 21.06
CA ILE A 3 -4.81 -37.21 19.91
C ILE A 3 -5.24 -35.80 20.32
N LEU A 4 -5.86 -35.63 21.51
CA LEU A 4 -6.27 -34.33 22.01
C LEU A 4 -5.06 -33.43 22.28
N TYR A 5 -3.99 -33.98 22.86
CA TYR A 5 -2.75 -33.22 23.09
C TYR A 5 -2.09 -32.80 21.77
N PHE A 6 -2.13 -33.67 20.76
CA PHE A 6 -1.66 -33.32 19.42
C PHE A 6 -2.49 -32.20 18.77
N LEU A 7 -3.82 -32.28 18.88
CA LEU A 7 -4.75 -31.28 18.32
C LEU A 7 -4.57 -29.91 18.99
N VAL A 8 -4.40 -29.88 20.31
CA VAL A 8 -4.13 -28.65 21.07
C VAL A 8 -2.80 -28.03 20.65
N GLY A 9 -1.74 -28.85 20.50
CA GLY A 9 -0.46 -28.36 20.00
C GLY A 9 -0.56 -27.79 18.58
N CYS A 10 -1.29 -28.47 17.70
CA CYS A 10 -1.52 -28.02 16.32
C CYS A 10 -2.32 -26.71 16.27
N SER A 11 -3.34 -26.54 17.10
CA SER A 11 -4.14 -25.31 17.14
C SER A 11 -3.34 -24.12 17.64
N VAL A 12 -2.51 -24.31 18.68
CA VAL A 12 -1.61 -23.27 19.19
C VAL A 12 -0.59 -22.89 18.13
N LEU A 13 -0.01 -23.87 17.43
CA LEU A 13 0.94 -23.61 16.35
C LEU A 13 0.30 -22.81 15.21
N MET A 14 -0.91 -23.16 14.79
CA MET A 14 -1.68 -22.39 13.81
C MET A 14 -1.94 -20.95 14.29
N ALA A 15 -2.34 -20.76 15.54
CA ALA A 15 -2.56 -19.44 16.11
C ALA A 15 -1.29 -18.57 16.09
N LEU A 16 -0.13 -19.15 16.42
CA LEU A 16 1.16 -18.46 16.37
C LEU A 16 1.55 -18.06 14.94
N ILE A 17 1.29 -18.92 13.96
CA ILE A 17 1.53 -18.61 12.54
C ILE A 17 0.68 -17.42 12.11
N PHE A 18 -0.62 -17.42 12.43
CA PHE A 18 -1.52 -16.30 12.13
C PHE A 18 -1.07 -15.01 12.82
N LEU A 19 -0.64 -15.08 14.08
CA LEU A 19 -0.15 -13.94 14.83
C LEU A 19 1.15 -13.37 14.21
N ALA A 20 2.08 -14.23 13.79
CA ALA A 20 3.30 -13.81 13.11
C ALA A 20 3.00 -13.15 11.76
N ALA A 21 2.07 -13.72 10.98
CA ALA A 21 1.61 -13.14 9.73
C ALA A 21 0.94 -11.77 9.95
N PHE A 22 0.15 -11.62 11.01
CA PHE A 22 -0.48 -10.35 11.38
C PHE A 22 0.57 -9.26 11.67
N PHE A 23 1.59 -9.56 12.47
CA PHE A 23 2.67 -8.61 12.73
C PHE A 23 3.49 -8.29 11.48
N TRP A 24 3.74 -9.27 10.62
CA TRP A 24 4.43 -9.04 9.35
C TRP A 24 3.62 -8.10 8.45
N ALA A 25 2.32 -8.35 8.29
CA ALA A 25 1.42 -7.50 7.50
C ALA A 25 1.32 -6.09 8.09
N SER A 26 1.18 -5.97 9.42
CA SER A 26 1.14 -4.67 10.12
C SER A 26 2.43 -3.88 9.95
N LYS A 27 3.59 -4.54 9.87
CA LYS A 27 4.88 -3.90 9.62
C LYS A 27 5.14 -3.59 8.14
N THR A 28 4.39 -4.18 7.20
CA THR A 28 4.64 -4.12 5.75
C THR A 28 4.31 -2.76 5.11
N GLY A 29 4.37 -1.66 5.88
CA GLY A 29 4.47 -0.30 5.35
C GLY A 29 3.31 0.15 4.46
N GLN A 30 2.17 -0.56 4.43
CA GLN A 30 0.99 -0.11 3.68
C GLN A 30 0.40 1.21 4.19
N HIS A 31 0.94 1.75 5.28
CA HIS A 31 0.60 3.05 5.85
C HIS A 31 1.53 4.19 5.39
N ASP A 32 2.38 4.00 4.38
CA ASP A 32 3.25 5.07 3.89
C ASP A 32 2.54 6.08 2.98
N ASP A 33 1.39 5.70 2.40
CA ASP A 33 0.67 6.55 1.45
C ASP A 33 -0.75 6.91 1.92
N VAL A 34 -0.87 7.43 3.15
CA VAL A 34 -2.16 7.84 3.74
C VAL A 34 -2.58 9.26 3.28
N TYR A 35 -1.65 10.05 2.75
CA TYR A 35 -1.86 11.48 2.49
C TYR A 35 -1.66 11.93 1.04
N THR A 36 -0.87 11.23 0.23
CA THR A 36 -0.44 11.73 -1.09
C THR A 36 -1.37 11.39 -2.27
N PRO A 37 -2.21 10.33 -2.29
CA PRO A 37 -2.83 9.91 -3.54
C PRO A 37 -3.97 10.86 -3.96
N GLY A 38 -4.72 11.41 -2.99
CA GLY A 38 -5.83 12.33 -3.24
C GLY A 38 -5.40 13.77 -3.54
N VAL A 39 -4.28 14.22 -2.96
CA VAL A 39 -3.78 15.59 -3.17
C VAL A 39 -3.13 15.71 -4.54
N ARG A 40 -2.39 14.68 -4.99
CA ARG A 40 -1.76 14.67 -6.31
C ARG A 40 -2.80 14.82 -7.43
N ILE A 41 -3.93 14.10 -7.38
CA ILE A 41 -4.91 14.13 -8.48
C ILE A 41 -5.68 15.46 -8.58
N LEU A 42 -5.75 16.22 -7.50
CA LEU A 42 -6.40 17.54 -7.48
C LEU A 42 -5.54 18.65 -8.10
N PHE A 43 -4.21 18.52 -8.05
CA PHE A 43 -3.26 19.55 -8.52
C PHE A 43 -2.48 19.16 -9.79
N ASP A 44 -2.44 17.88 -10.17
CA ASP A 44 -1.72 17.38 -11.37
C ASP A 44 -2.38 17.77 -12.71
N ASP A 45 -3.62 18.28 -12.68
CA ASP A 45 -4.36 18.80 -13.83
C ASP A 45 -4.07 20.29 -14.12
N GLU A 46 -3.58 21.07 -13.13
CA GLU A 46 -3.26 22.49 -13.34
C GLU A 46 -1.91 22.67 -14.08
N ASP A 47 -0.90 21.87 -13.76
CA ASP A 47 0.47 22.06 -14.27
C ASP A 47 0.67 21.67 -15.76
N LYS A 48 -0.22 20.88 -16.36
CA LYS A 48 -0.07 20.41 -17.76
C LYS A 48 -0.59 21.37 -18.81
N SER A 49 -1.23 22.47 -18.40
CA SER A 49 -1.87 23.41 -19.32
C SER A 49 -0.97 24.57 -19.77
N ASP A 50 0.16 24.83 -19.10
CA ASP A 50 0.99 26.01 -19.35
C ASP A 50 2.27 25.78 -20.18
N GLU A 51 2.74 24.54 -20.38
CA GLU A 51 3.97 24.28 -21.16
C GLU A 51 3.78 24.12 -22.68
N ASN A 52 2.53 23.99 -23.16
CA ASN A 52 2.27 23.67 -24.58
C ASN A 52 1.88 24.86 -25.47
N HIS A 53 2.03 26.11 -25.00
CA HIS A 53 1.57 27.28 -25.78
C HIS A 53 2.65 28.34 -26.11
N ILE A 54 3.94 28.08 -25.86
CA ILE A 54 5.03 29.04 -26.15
C ILE A 54 6.19 28.37 -26.91
N SER A 55 5.97 27.82 -28.11
CA SER A 55 7.12 27.53 -29.01
C SER A 55 6.82 27.36 -30.51
N LYS A 56 5.60 27.60 -31.00
CA LYS A 56 5.32 27.52 -32.45
C LYS A 56 4.67 28.79 -33.02
N GLN A 57 5.43 29.88 -33.06
CA GLN A 57 5.26 30.91 -34.09
C GLN A 57 6.41 30.76 -35.10
N PRO A 58 6.17 30.35 -36.36
CA PRO A 58 7.14 30.54 -37.42
C PRO A 58 7.05 31.99 -37.90
N SER A 59 8.11 32.76 -37.71
CA SER A 59 8.28 34.05 -38.37
C SER A 59 8.46 33.82 -39.87
N SER A 60 7.75 34.62 -40.67
CA SER A 60 7.88 34.74 -42.13
C SER A 60 9.32 34.92 -42.61
#